data_AF-A0A1J4RLX4-F1
#
_entry.id   AF-A0A1J4RLX4-F1
#
_cell.length_a   1.000
_cell.length_b   1.000
_cell.length_c   1.000
_cell.angle_alpha   90.00
_cell.angle_beta   90.00
_cell.angle_gamma   90.00
#
_symmetry.space_group_name_H-M   'P 1'
#
loop_
_entity.id
_entity.type
_entity.pdbx_description
1 polymer ?
#
loop_
_entity_poly.entity_id
_entity_poly.type
_entity_poly.pdbx_seq_one_letter_code
_entity_poly.pdbx_strand_id
1 'polypeptide(L)'
;MDIQSIKTKITPILEGQGVIKAAIFGSYATGEAKANSDIDLLVQLEDALNKKVDLLTYNSIHPYLKRIILNEQKVIYEKRS
;
A
#
# COMPACT_ATOMS: atom_id res chain seq x y z
N MET A 1 11.85 11.38 -7.88
CA MET A 1 10.59 11.47 -7.11
C MET A 1 10.97 11.76 -5.68
N ASP A 2 10.36 12.76 -5.04
CA ASP A 2 10.67 13.16 -3.65
C ASP A 2 9.49 12.87 -2.70
N ILE A 3 9.69 13.01 -1.38
CA ILE A 3 8.67 12.77 -0.36
C ILE A 3 7.41 13.64 -0.57
N GLN A 4 7.55 14.90 -0.97
CA GLN A 4 6.41 15.81 -1.17
C GLN A 4 5.58 15.39 -2.39
N SER A 5 6.26 14.99 -3.47
CA SER A 5 5.65 14.42 -4.66
C SER A 5 4.91 13.12 -4.34
N ILE A 6 5.48 12.25 -3.49
CA ILE A 6 4.83 11.02 -3.02
C ILE A 6 3.60 11.37 -2.21
N LYS A 7 3.75 12.22 -1.18
CA LYS A 7 2.65 12.67 -0.30
C LYS A 7 1.47 13.20 -1.11
N THR A 8 1.73 14.12 -2.03
CA THR A 8 0.70 14.73 -2.89
C THR A 8 -0.08 13.69 -3.70
N LYS A 9 0.60 12.65 -4.21
CA LYS A 9 -0.05 11.59 -5.01
C LYS A 9 -0.83 10.60 -4.15
N ILE A 10 -0.32 10.24 -2.96
CA ILE A 10 -0.92 9.17 -2.14
C ILE A 10 -1.99 9.68 -1.17
N THR A 11 -1.90 10.92 -0.68
CA THR A 11 -2.86 11.48 0.28
C THR A 11 -4.33 11.34 -0.16
N PRO A 12 -4.75 11.70 -1.39
CA PRO A 12 -6.15 11.54 -1.79
C PRO A 12 -6.60 10.07 -1.85
N ILE A 13 -5.67 9.14 -2.10
CA ILE A 13 -5.95 7.70 -2.08
C ILE A 13 -6.17 7.24 -0.64
N LEU A 14 -5.28 7.63 0.28
CA LEU A 14 -5.36 7.29 1.70
C LEU A 14 -6.65 7.84 2.33
N GLU A 15 -7.00 9.10 2.04
CA GLU A 15 -8.25 9.73 2.48
C GLU A 15 -9.48 8.99 1.94
N GLY A 16 -9.48 8.68 0.63
CA GLY A 16 -10.58 7.94 -0.01
C GLY A 16 -10.76 6.52 0.53
N GLN A 17 -9.74 5.94 1.17
CA GLN A 17 -9.80 4.62 1.81
C GLN A 17 -10.02 4.69 3.33
N GLY A 18 -10.23 5.89 3.90
CA GLY A 18 -10.45 6.06 5.34
C GLY A 18 -9.21 5.78 6.19
N VAL A 19 -8.01 5.87 5.60
CA VAL A 19 -6.77 5.71 6.35
C VAL A 19 -6.62 6.86 7.33
N ILE A 20 -6.58 6.54 8.62
CA ILE A 20 -6.46 7.52 9.71
C ILE A 20 -5.01 8.02 9.83
N LYS A 21 -4.04 7.15 9.54
CA LYS A 21 -2.62 7.47 9.61
C LYS A 21 -1.81 6.59 8.66
N ALA A 22 -0.89 7.23 7.95
CA ALA A 22 0.15 6.54 7.20
C ALA A 22 1.51 7.21 7.38
N ALA A 23 2.58 6.44 7.21
CA ALA A 23 3.95 6.94 7.25
C ALA A 23 4.79 6.29 6.14
N ILE A 24 5.67 7.07 5.52
CA ILE A 24 6.70 6.55 4.62
C ILE A 24 7.86 6.06 5.49
N PHE A 25 8.40 4.88 5.17
CA PHE A 25 9.61 4.37 5.77
C PHE A 25 10.61 3.93 4.69
N GLY A 26 11.74 3.36 5.11
CA GLY A 26 12.75 2.85 4.19
C GLY A 26 13.51 3.96 3.46
N SER A 27 14.02 3.63 2.28
CA SER A 27 15.01 4.45 1.55
C SER A 27 14.55 5.88 1.25
N TYR A 28 13.25 6.10 1.02
CA TYR A 28 12.70 7.43 0.83
C TYR A 28 12.65 8.24 2.12
N ALA A 29 12.45 7.60 3.28
CA ALA A 29 12.47 8.27 4.58
C ALA A 29 13.90 8.59 5.06
N THR A 30 14.88 7.76 4.71
CA THR A 30 16.30 7.96 5.07
C THR A 30 17.07 8.84 4.08
N GLY A 31 16.50 9.12 2.90
CA GLY A 31 17.16 9.88 1.85
C GLY A 31 18.13 9.07 0.98
N GLU A 32 18.15 7.74 1.12
CA GLU A 32 19.02 6.81 0.39
C GLU A 32 18.35 6.20 -0.85
N ALA A 33 17.15 6.68 -1.21
CA ALA A 33 16.40 6.19 -2.35
C ALA A 33 17.15 6.37 -3.68
N LYS A 34 17.17 5.30 -4.49
CA LYS A 34 17.72 5.25 -5.86
C LYS A 34 16.59 5.31 -6.88
N ALA A 35 16.95 5.45 -8.16
CA ALA A 35 15.98 5.54 -9.25
C ALA A 35 15.05 4.30 -9.36
N ASN A 36 15.51 3.14 -8.89
CA ASN A 36 14.76 1.88 -8.87
C ASN A 36 14.25 1.50 -7.47
N SER A 37 14.29 2.42 -6.50
CA SER A 37 13.80 2.15 -5.14
C SER A 37 12.28 2.16 -5.09
N ASP A 38 11.74 1.18 -4.35
CA ASP A 38 10.33 1.02 -4.02
C ASP A 38 9.90 2.08 -2.97
N ILE A 39 8.60 2.35 -2.87
CA ILE A 39 8.03 3.23 -1.84
C ILE A 39 7.37 2.37 -0.77
N ASP A 40 7.90 2.43 0.45
CA ASP A 40 7.38 1.68 1.59
C ASP A 40 6.40 2.53 2.42
N LEU A 41 5.21 1.98 2.70
CA LEU A 41 4.14 2.65 3.44
C LEU A 41 3.65 1.83 4.63
N LEU A 42 3.56 2.46 5.79
CA LEU A 42 2.85 1.97 6.97
C LEU A 42 1.46 2.59 7.02
N VAL A 43 0.44 1.80 7.34
CA VAL A 43 -0.97 2.24 7.40
C VAL A 43 -1.62 1.69 8.68
N GLN A 44 -2.34 2.53 9.42
CA GLN A 44 -3.06 2.13 10.64
C GLN A 44 -4.45 1.57 10.30
N LEU A 45 -4.51 0.39 9.68
CA LEU A 45 -5.77 -0.35 9.40
C LEU A 45 -6.16 -1.31 10.54
N GLU A 46 -5.16 -1.81 11.27
CA GLU A 46 -5.35 -2.86 12.28
C GLU A 46 -6.25 -2.40 13.43
N ASP A 47 -6.12 -1.14 13.83
CA ASP A 47 -6.93 -0.56 14.91
C ASP A 47 -8.41 -0.45 14.54
N ALA A 48 -8.72 -0.14 13.28
CA ALA A 48 -10.10 -0.07 12.79
C ALA A 48 -10.76 -1.45 12.74
N LEU A 49 -9.97 -2.50 12.47
CA LEU A 49 -10.46 -3.87 12.31
C LEU A 49 -10.26 -4.76 13.55
N ASN A 50 -9.57 -4.23 14.57
CA ASN A 50 -9.11 -4.95 15.77
C ASN A 50 -8.46 -6.30 15.43
N LYS A 51 -7.72 -6.34 14.32
CA LYS A 51 -7.07 -7.54 13.77
C LYS A 51 -5.82 -7.14 13.00
N LYS A 52 -4.82 -8.04 12.96
CA LYS A 52 -3.64 -7.86 12.12
C LYS A 52 -4.03 -7.84 10.63
N VAL A 53 -3.47 -6.90 9.86
CA VAL A 53 -3.77 -6.70 8.44
C VAL A 53 -2.47 -6.62 7.66
N ASP A 54 -2.25 -7.58 6.75
CA ASP A 54 -1.14 -7.52 5.79
C ASP A 54 -1.64 -6.94 4.46
N LEU A 55 -0.99 -5.86 4.00
CA LEU A 55 -1.25 -5.24 2.71
C LEU A 55 -0.29 -5.79 1.65
N LEU A 56 -0.84 -6.26 0.53
CA LEU A 56 -0.08 -6.76 -0.61
C LEU A 56 -0.46 -6.01 -1.88
N THR A 57 0.52 -5.77 -2.75
CA THR A 57 0.25 -5.29 -4.10
C THR A 57 0.11 -6.48 -5.05
N TYR A 58 -0.82 -6.43 -6.02
CA TYR A 58 -0.99 -7.52 -6.98
C TYR A 58 0.26 -7.86 -7.80
N ASN A 59 1.16 -6.88 -7.97
CA ASN A 59 2.40 -7.03 -8.73
C ASN A 59 3.53 -7.65 -7.89
N SER A 60 3.50 -7.53 -6.57
CA SER A 60 4.50 -8.13 -5.68
C SER A 60 4.22 -9.59 -5.34
N ILE A 61 3.08 -10.14 -5.77
CA ILE A 61 2.72 -11.54 -5.52
C ILE A 61 3.49 -12.47 -6.46
N HIS A 62 4.22 -13.43 -5.90
CA HIS A 62 4.94 -14.45 -6.67
C HIS A 62 3.98 -15.25 -7.58
N PRO A 63 4.33 -15.54 -8.86
CA PRO A 63 3.41 -16.17 -9.83
C PRO A 63 2.73 -17.45 -9.34
N TYR A 64 3.46 -18.27 -8.57
CA TYR A 64 2.92 -19.51 -8.00
C TYR A 64 1.76 -19.27 -7.01
N LEU A 65 1.90 -18.26 -6.14
CA LEU A 65 0.87 -17.90 -5.16
C LEU A 65 -0.26 -17.09 -5.78
N LYS A 66 0.04 -16.35 -6.86
CA LYS A 66 -0.92 -15.48 -7.53
C LYS A 66 -2.19 -16.21 -7.94
N ARG A 67 -2.07 -17.41 -8.53
CA ARG A 67 -3.26 -18.19 -8.93
C ARG A 67 -4.14 -18.58 -7.73
N ILE A 68 -3.51 -18.99 -6.62
CA ILE A 68 -4.23 -19.41 -5.41
C ILE A 68 -4.95 -18.20 -4.81
N ILE A 69 -4.21 -17.12 -4.57
CA ILE A 69 -4.75 -15.89 -3.97
C ILE A 69 -5.88 -15.31 -4.83
N LEU A 70 -5.73 -15.26 -6.16
CA LEU A 70 -6.76 -14.71 -7.04
C LEU A 70 -8.03 -15.57 -7.10
N ASN A 71 -7.93 -16.88 -6.88
CA ASN A 71 -9.09 -17.78 -6.82
C ASN A 71 -9.80 -17.70 -5.46
N GLU A 72 -9.05 -17.44 -4.38
CA GLU A 72 -9.59 -17.34 -3.02
C GLU A 72 -10.05 -15.93 -2.65
N GLN A 73 -9.64 -14.91 -3.41
CA GLN A 73 -9.98 -13.52 -3.11
C GLN A 73 -11.50 -13.31 -3.10
N LYS A 74 -11.97 -12.52 -2.14
CA LYS A 74 -13.32 -11.96 -2.14
C LYS A 74 -13.21 -10.46 -2.34
N VAL A 75 -13.65 -9.98 -3.49
CA VAL A 75 -13.62 -8.55 -3.82
C VAL A 75 -14.68 -7.84 -2.99
N ILE A 76 -14.25 -7.00 -2.05
CA ILE A 76 -15.13 -6.20 -1.19
C ILE A 76 -15.37 -4.79 -1.75
N TYR A 77 -14.47 -4.32 -2.61
CA TYR A 77 -14.55 -3.02 -3.27
C TYR A 77 -13.78 -3.06 -4.59
N GLU A 78 -14.42 -2.62 -5.67
CA GLU A 78 -13.79 -2.38 -6.96
C GLU A 78 -14.44 -1.12 -7.55
N LYS A 79 -13.63 -0.12 -7.87
CA LYS A 79 -14.13 1.07 -8.56
C LYS A 79 -14.31 0.74 -10.04
N ARG A 80 -15.55 0.52 -10.46
CA ARG A 80 -15.87 0.43 -11.89
C ARG A 80 -15.63 1.79 -12.54
N SER A 81 -14.76 1.78 -13.55
CA SER A 81 -14.52 2.93 -14.44
C SER A 81 -15.45 2.82 -15.64
#